data_AF-A0A353SBC7-F1
#
_entry.id   AF-A0A353SBC7-F1
#
_cell.length_a   1.000
_cell.length_b   1.000
_cell.length_c   1.000
_cell.angle_alpha   90.00
_cell.angle_beta   90.00
_cell.angle_gamma   90.00
#
_symmetry.space_group_name_H-M   'P 1'
#
loop_
_entity.id
_entity.type
_entity.pdbx_description
1 polymer ?
#
loop_
_entity_poly.entity_id
_entity_poly.type
_entity_poly.pdbx_seq_one_letter_code
_entity_poly.pdbx_strand_id
1 'polypeptide(L)'
;GSSPESLVRVRKGVASIRPIAGTRRRGADDAEDARLREELLGDAKEKSEHLMLVDLARNDLGRVCEAGSVQVTRYMDCEFFSHVMHLVSDVEGRVRQDVRQIQVLRSAFPAGTVSGSPKIEAIQILSRLEKTKRRFYAGAIGYLQTSGDLDFCIGIRCALDQQGLWTLQAGGGIVYDSNPDREWEETNEKLGALRAVLEGAPKAAN
;
A
#
# COMPACT_ATOMS: atom_id res chain seq x y z
N GLY A 1 13.44 -3.78 -6.53
CA GLY A 1 12.09 -3.98 -5.94
C GLY A 1 11.04 -3.45 -6.90
N SER A 2 9.79 -3.82 -6.70
CA SER A 2 8.65 -3.39 -7.53
C SER A 2 7.43 -3.16 -6.64
N SER A 3 7.44 -2.05 -5.91
CA SER A 3 6.34 -1.71 -5.00
C SER A 3 5.07 -1.39 -5.77
N PRO A 4 3.92 -2.04 -5.46
CA PRO A 4 2.65 -1.75 -6.09
C PRO A 4 1.95 -0.52 -5.51
N GLU A 5 2.45 0.05 -4.41
CA GLU A 5 1.68 1.00 -3.60
C GLU A 5 2.44 2.30 -3.33
N SER A 6 1.81 3.42 -3.70
CA SER A 6 2.29 4.76 -3.40
C SER A 6 2.00 5.10 -1.94
N LEU A 7 3.00 5.63 -1.24
CA LEU A 7 2.85 6.12 0.13
C LEU A 7 2.21 7.51 0.13
N VAL A 8 2.85 8.45 -0.57
CA VAL A 8 2.38 9.83 -0.72
C VAL A 8 3.12 10.50 -1.87
N ARG A 9 2.40 11.34 -2.60
CA ARG A 9 2.93 12.17 -3.67
C ARG A 9 2.54 13.62 -3.44
N VAL A 10 3.43 14.55 -3.79
CA VAL A 10 3.11 15.98 -3.92
C VAL A 10 3.48 16.43 -5.33
N ARG A 11 2.51 17.03 -6.02
CA ARG A 11 2.71 17.66 -7.33
C ARG A 11 2.09 19.04 -7.33
N LYS A 12 2.87 20.08 -7.62
CA LYS A 12 2.39 21.47 -7.74
C LYS A 12 1.55 21.91 -6.53
N GLY A 13 1.98 21.53 -5.32
CA GLY A 13 1.30 21.87 -4.06
C GLY A 13 0.08 21.00 -3.70
N VAL A 14 -0.26 19.98 -4.50
CA VAL A 14 -1.32 19.02 -4.19
C VAL A 14 -0.70 17.74 -3.66
N ALA A 15 -1.02 17.36 -2.43
CA ALA A 15 -0.67 16.08 -1.85
C ALA A 15 -1.74 15.04 -2.18
N SER A 16 -1.33 13.82 -2.52
CA SER A 16 -2.22 12.72 -2.84
C SER A 16 -1.75 11.41 -2.19
N ILE A 17 -2.70 10.64 -1.68
CA ILE A 17 -2.51 9.25 -1.24
C ILE A 17 -3.52 8.39 -2.00
N ARG A 18 -3.09 7.23 -2.47
CA ARG A 18 -3.92 6.27 -3.21
C ARG A 18 -4.07 4.98 -2.41
N PRO A 19 -5.10 4.86 -1.55
CA PRO A 19 -5.43 3.59 -0.91
C PRO A 19 -5.76 2.51 -1.94
N ILE A 20 -5.21 1.32 -1.74
CA ILE A 20 -5.47 0.12 -2.53
C ILE A 20 -5.78 -1.02 -1.56
N ALA A 21 -6.93 -1.67 -1.72
CA ALA A 21 -7.29 -2.88 -1.00
C ALA A 21 -8.20 -3.75 -1.88
N GLY A 22 -8.46 -4.98 -1.43
CA GLY A 22 -9.20 -5.95 -2.22
C GLY A 22 -8.45 -6.40 -3.45
N THR A 23 -8.32 -7.71 -3.61
CA THR A 23 -7.63 -8.27 -4.78
C THR A 23 -8.47 -9.37 -5.37
N ARG A 24 -8.64 -9.34 -6.69
CA ARG A 24 -9.07 -10.51 -7.47
C ARG A 24 -8.11 -10.69 -8.65
N ARG A 25 -7.93 -11.94 -9.09
CA ARG A 25 -7.21 -12.23 -10.34
C ARG A 25 -7.99 -11.66 -11.53
N ARG A 26 -7.32 -11.47 -12.65
CA ARG A 26 -8.01 -11.27 -13.92
C ARG A 26 -8.74 -12.55 -14.35
N GLY A 27 -9.92 -12.40 -14.95
CA GLY A 27 -10.67 -13.49 -15.56
C GLY A 27 -9.94 -14.05 -16.78
N ALA A 28 -10.23 -15.31 -17.12
CA ALA A 28 -9.75 -15.93 -18.35
C ALA A 28 -10.44 -15.37 -19.61
N ASP A 29 -11.62 -14.77 -19.43
CA ASP A 29 -12.40 -14.09 -20.45
C ASP A 29 -13.15 -12.88 -19.84
N ASP A 30 -13.77 -12.06 -20.70
CA ASP A 30 -14.47 -10.84 -20.30
C ASP A 30 -15.67 -11.12 -19.36
N ALA A 31 -16.30 -12.28 -19.48
CA ALA A 31 -17.45 -12.64 -18.65
C ALA A 31 -17.01 -13.01 -17.23
N GLU A 32 -15.93 -13.79 -17.10
CA GLU A 32 -15.31 -14.10 -15.82
C GLU A 32 -14.74 -12.83 -15.17
N ASP A 33 -14.10 -11.94 -15.95
CA ASP A 33 -13.51 -10.69 -15.43
C ASP A 33 -14.60 -9.74 -14.90
N ALA A 34 -15.75 -9.65 -15.59
CA ALA A 34 -16.91 -8.90 -15.11
C ALA A 34 -17.49 -9.48 -13.82
N ARG A 35 -17.62 -10.82 -13.74
CA ARG A 35 -18.10 -11.49 -12.53
C ARG A 35 -17.17 -11.27 -11.33
N LEU A 36 -15.85 -11.39 -11.53
CA LEU A 36 -14.85 -11.16 -10.48
C LEU A 36 -14.85 -9.70 -10.02
N ARG A 37 -15.08 -8.76 -10.93
CA ARG A 37 -15.25 -7.34 -10.60
C ARG A 37 -16.50 -7.11 -9.75
N GLU A 38 -17.64 -7.69 -10.11
CA GLU A 38 -18.87 -7.58 -9.32
C GLU A 38 -18.73 -8.24 -7.95
N GLU A 39 -18.04 -9.37 -7.86
CA GLU A 39 -17.72 -10.04 -6.60
C GLU A 39 -16.87 -9.11 -5.71
N LEU A 40 -15.80 -8.54 -6.24
CA LEU A 40 -14.93 -7.60 -5.50
C LEU A 40 -15.69 -6.36 -5.04
N LEU A 41 -16.52 -5.78 -5.92
CA LEU A 41 -17.39 -4.65 -5.60
C LEU A 41 -18.56 -5.04 -4.69
N GLY A 42 -18.85 -6.33 -4.49
CA GLY A 42 -19.88 -6.84 -3.59
C GLY A 42 -19.35 -7.23 -2.22
N ASP A 43 -18.04 -7.45 -2.10
CA ASP A 43 -17.40 -7.98 -0.91
C ASP A 43 -17.40 -6.97 0.26
N ALA A 44 -18.23 -7.25 1.27
CA ALA A 44 -18.39 -6.38 2.43
C ALA A 44 -17.11 -6.30 3.28
N LYS A 45 -16.31 -7.38 3.33
CA LYS A 45 -15.04 -7.39 4.05
C LYS A 45 -14.07 -6.41 3.39
N GLU A 46 -13.84 -6.58 2.10
CA GLU A 46 -12.90 -5.75 1.33
C GLU A 46 -13.30 -4.27 1.34
N LYS A 47 -14.60 -3.96 1.24
CA LYS A 47 -15.10 -2.58 1.37
C LYS A 47 -14.80 -1.97 2.73
N SER A 48 -15.02 -2.72 3.81
CA SER A 48 -14.79 -2.21 5.16
C SER A 48 -13.31 -1.94 5.43
N GLU A 49 -12.44 -2.84 4.97
CA GLU A 49 -10.99 -2.64 5.02
C GLU A 49 -10.56 -1.43 4.18
N HIS A 50 -11.07 -1.31 2.95
CA HIS A 50 -10.75 -0.19 2.08
C HIS A 50 -11.22 1.16 2.64
N LEU A 51 -12.42 1.21 3.24
CA LEU A 51 -12.94 2.42 3.88
C LEU A 51 -12.00 2.90 5.01
N MET A 52 -11.53 1.96 5.83
CA MET A 52 -10.57 2.27 6.89
C MET A 52 -9.28 2.91 6.36
N LEU A 53 -8.77 2.43 5.22
CA LEU A 53 -7.58 3.01 4.58
C LEU A 53 -7.84 4.40 4.00
N VAL A 54 -9.03 4.62 3.41
CA VAL A 54 -9.46 5.94 2.93
C VAL A 54 -9.53 6.93 4.08
N ASP A 55 -10.11 6.55 5.21
CA ASP A 55 -10.20 7.42 6.39
C ASP A 55 -8.83 7.73 6.98
N LEU A 56 -7.91 6.76 6.99
CA LEU A 56 -6.54 7.01 7.41
C LEU A 56 -5.82 7.98 6.47
N ALA A 57 -5.97 7.81 5.16
CA ALA A 57 -5.41 8.72 4.16
C ALA A 57 -5.95 10.15 4.33
N ARG A 58 -7.25 10.30 4.58
CA ARG A 58 -7.87 11.60 4.91
C ARG A 58 -7.29 12.19 6.19
N ASN A 59 -7.09 11.38 7.22
CA ASN A 59 -6.52 11.84 8.49
C ASN A 59 -5.06 12.28 8.33
N ASP A 60 -4.25 11.51 7.61
CA ASP A 60 -2.84 11.80 7.37
C ASP A 60 -2.69 13.12 6.57
N LEU A 61 -3.44 13.28 5.48
CA LEU A 61 -3.43 14.52 4.68
C LEU A 61 -4.03 15.71 5.45
N GLY A 62 -5.06 15.50 6.26
CA GLY A 62 -5.70 16.55 7.07
C GLY A 62 -4.73 17.27 8.02
N ARG A 63 -3.65 16.61 8.45
CA ARG A 63 -2.62 17.21 9.31
C ARG A 63 -1.75 18.25 8.58
N VAL A 64 -1.64 18.14 7.26
CA VAL A 64 -0.67 18.91 6.44
C VAL A 64 -1.32 19.74 5.34
N CYS A 65 -2.59 19.50 5.03
CA CYS A 65 -3.34 20.24 4.02
C CYS A 65 -4.15 21.40 4.62
N GLU A 66 -4.59 22.31 3.76
CA GLU A 66 -5.52 23.39 4.10
C GLU A 66 -6.86 22.82 4.56
N ALA A 67 -7.46 23.42 5.58
CA ALA A 67 -8.75 22.99 6.09
C ALA A 67 -9.81 23.03 4.97
N GLY A 68 -10.59 21.96 4.82
CA GLY A 68 -11.59 21.82 3.76
C GLY A 68 -11.05 21.44 2.38
N SER A 69 -9.72 21.43 2.17
CA SER A 69 -9.14 21.06 0.87
C SER A 69 -9.02 19.55 0.65
N VAL A 70 -9.07 18.74 1.72
CA VAL A 70 -8.92 17.29 1.63
C VAL A 70 -10.21 16.66 1.09
N GLN A 71 -10.12 16.02 -0.07
CA GLN A 71 -11.24 15.44 -0.78
C GLN A 71 -10.91 14.02 -1.23
N VAL A 72 -11.92 13.15 -1.25
CA VAL A 72 -11.84 11.85 -1.91
C VAL A 72 -12.29 12.08 -3.35
N THR A 73 -11.34 12.14 -4.28
CA THR A 73 -11.60 12.45 -5.71
C THR A 73 -12.03 11.22 -6.48
N ARG A 74 -11.67 10.03 -5.99
CA ARG A 74 -12.11 8.73 -6.50
C ARG A 74 -12.38 7.81 -5.32
N TYR A 75 -13.48 7.06 -5.34
CA TYR A 75 -13.89 6.25 -4.20
C TYR A 75 -14.32 4.85 -4.61
N MET A 76 -13.61 3.83 -4.10
CA MET A 76 -13.95 2.41 -4.25
C MET A 76 -14.17 1.98 -5.71
N ASP A 77 -13.37 2.51 -6.63
CA ASP A 77 -13.41 2.07 -8.02
C ASP A 77 -12.58 0.80 -8.18
N CYS A 78 -13.07 -0.12 -9.00
CA CYS A 78 -12.29 -1.28 -9.41
C CYS A 78 -11.33 -0.88 -10.55
N GLU A 79 -10.02 -0.99 -10.32
CA GLU A 79 -8.96 -0.72 -11.31
C GLU A 79 -8.28 -2.02 -11.74
N PHE A 80 -8.07 -2.16 -13.04
CA PHE A 80 -7.47 -3.35 -13.64
C PHE A 80 -5.97 -3.18 -13.82
N PHE A 81 -5.22 -4.17 -13.35
CA PHE A 81 -3.79 -4.34 -13.60
C PHE A 81 -3.57 -5.56 -14.49
N SER A 82 -2.32 -5.84 -14.86
CA SER A 82 -1.99 -6.92 -15.80
C SER A 82 -2.49 -8.30 -15.37
N HIS A 83 -2.43 -8.63 -14.07
CA HIS A 83 -2.77 -9.96 -13.55
C HIS A 83 -3.84 -9.95 -12.46
N VAL A 84 -4.17 -8.75 -11.94
CA VAL A 84 -5.10 -8.57 -10.82
C VAL A 84 -5.97 -7.33 -11.04
N MET A 85 -7.03 -7.20 -10.25
CA MET A 85 -7.83 -6.00 -10.09
C MET A 85 -7.94 -5.63 -8.60
N HIS A 86 -8.04 -4.33 -8.31
CA HIS A 86 -8.10 -3.81 -6.95
C HIS A 86 -9.19 -2.76 -6.75
N LEU A 87 -9.70 -2.62 -5.52
CA LEU A 87 -10.43 -1.43 -5.11
C LEU A 87 -9.42 -0.30 -4.89
N VAL A 88 -9.67 0.84 -5.53
CA VAL A 88 -8.80 2.01 -5.51
C VAL A 88 -9.61 3.24 -5.13
N SER A 89 -9.03 4.07 -4.27
CA SER A 89 -9.50 5.43 -4.02
C SER A 89 -8.35 6.41 -4.21
N ASP A 90 -8.69 7.66 -4.52
CA ASP A 90 -7.73 8.76 -4.56
C ASP A 90 -8.17 9.81 -3.53
N VAL A 91 -7.25 10.15 -2.62
CA VAL A 91 -7.45 11.20 -1.61
C VAL A 91 -6.43 12.30 -1.88
N GLU A 92 -6.92 13.51 -2.09
CA GLU A 92 -6.09 14.66 -2.44
C GLU A 92 -6.35 15.84 -1.50
N GLY A 93 -5.34 16.69 -1.32
CA GLY A 93 -5.48 17.93 -0.55
C GLY A 93 -4.42 18.97 -0.92
N ARG A 94 -4.74 20.25 -0.72
CA ARG A 94 -3.78 21.33 -0.97
C ARG A 94 -2.85 21.47 0.23
N VAL A 95 -1.56 21.29 0.03
CA VAL A 95 -0.55 21.42 1.09
C VAL A 95 -0.52 22.87 1.57
N ARG A 96 -0.55 23.09 2.89
CA ARG A 96 -0.47 24.45 3.45
C ARG A 96 0.89 25.08 3.15
N GLN A 97 0.90 26.40 3.00
CA GLN A 97 2.11 27.17 2.70
C GLN A 97 3.19 27.09 3.79
N ASP A 98 2.81 26.82 5.05
CA ASP A 98 3.71 26.70 6.20
C ASP A 98 4.30 25.28 6.37
N VAL A 99 3.91 24.34 5.52
CA VAL A 99 4.30 22.93 5.62
C VAL A 99 5.43 22.62 4.64
N ARG A 100 6.54 22.10 5.17
CA ARG A 100 7.63 21.55 4.35
C ARG A 100 7.28 20.16 3.82
N GLN A 101 7.84 19.82 2.67
CA GLN A 101 7.63 18.54 1.98
C GLN A 101 7.91 17.31 2.87
N ILE A 102 8.97 17.39 3.68
CA ILE A 102 9.32 16.31 4.61
C ILE A 102 8.25 16.10 5.69
N GLN A 103 7.49 17.14 6.05
CA GLN A 103 6.37 17.03 6.99
C GLN A 103 5.18 16.33 6.33
N VAL A 104 4.97 16.49 5.01
CA VAL A 104 3.99 15.71 4.24
C VAL A 104 4.36 14.23 4.27
N LEU A 105 5.61 13.88 3.96
CA LEU A 105 6.08 12.49 4.06
C LEU A 105 5.87 11.92 5.48
N ARG A 106 6.28 12.67 6.51
CA ARG A 106 6.12 12.27 7.91
C ARG A 106 4.65 12.09 8.31
N SER A 107 3.72 12.84 7.72
CA SER A 107 2.29 12.71 8.05
C SER A 107 1.69 11.38 7.57
N ALA A 108 2.13 10.90 6.40
CA ALA A 108 1.67 9.64 5.82
C ALA A 108 2.43 8.42 6.37
N PHE A 109 3.66 8.61 6.87
CA PHE A 109 4.57 7.53 7.24
C PHE A 109 4.34 6.97 8.67
N PRO A 110 4.41 5.63 8.87
CA PRO A 110 4.36 4.58 7.85
C PRO A 110 2.95 4.41 7.30
N ALA A 111 2.83 3.78 6.14
CA ALA A 111 1.52 3.57 5.51
C ALA A 111 0.62 2.66 6.36
N GLY A 112 -0.68 2.94 6.35
CA GLY A 112 -1.68 2.15 7.06
C GLY A 112 -1.72 0.68 6.67
N THR A 113 -1.55 0.40 5.38
CA THR A 113 -1.57 -0.95 4.79
C THR A 113 -0.47 -1.88 5.31
N VAL A 114 0.60 -1.32 5.88
CA VAL A 114 1.72 -2.09 6.44
C VAL A 114 1.88 -1.90 7.96
N SER A 115 1.09 -1.01 8.57
CA SER A 115 1.06 -0.83 10.02
C SER A 115 -0.20 -1.40 10.65
N GLY A 116 -1.38 -1.04 10.16
CA GLY A 116 -2.70 -1.26 10.77
C GLY A 116 -3.36 0.03 11.27
N SER A 117 -4.55 -0.13 11.84
CA SER A 117 -5.37 0.94 12.41
C SER A 117 -5.96 0.52 13.77
N PRO A 118 -5.93 1.38 14.81
CA PRO A 118 -5.25 2.67 14.88
C PRO A 118 -3.72 2.57 14.73
N LYS A 119 -3.12 3.52 13.99
CA LYS A 119 -1.74 3.42 13.48
C LYS A 119 -0.68 3.25 14.59
N ILE A 120 -0.76 4.03 15.67
CA ILE A 120 0.26 4.03 16.72
C ILE A 120 0.22 2.72 17.51
N GLU A 121 -0.97 2.28 17.89
CA GLU A 121 -1.24 1.05 18.62
C GLU A 121 -0.79 -0.17 17.82
N ALA A 122 -1.11 -0.20 16.51
CA ALA A 122 -0.69 -1.27 15.64
C ALA A 122 0.84 -1.35 15.52
N ILE A 123 1.54 -0.21 15.38
CA ILE A 123 3.02 -0.16 15.39
C ILE A 123 3.59 -0.69 16.71
N GLN A 124 2.98 -0.36 17.85
CA GLN A 124 3.43 -0.85 19.16
C GLN A 124 3.25 -2.36 19.30
N ILE A 125 2.14 -2.93 18.82
CA ILE A 125 1.90 -4.37 18.80
C ILE A 125 2.96 -5.05 17.93
N LEU A 126 3.16 -4.57 16.70
CA LEU A 126 4.16 -5.11 15.77
C LEU A 126 5.56 -5.06 16.38
N SER A 127 5.93 -3.94 17.02
CA SER A 127 7.24 -3.80 17.68
C SER A 127 7.44 -4.77 18.85
N ARG A 128 6.37 -5.28 19.48
CA ARG A 128 6.48 -6.31 20.54
C ARG A 128 6.55 -7.73 19.96
N LEU A 129 5.88 -7.98 18.84
CA LEU A 129 5.80 -9.30 18.22
C LEU A 129 7.00 -9.62 17.31
N GLU A 130 7.50 -8.63 16.57
CA GLU A 130 8.59 -8.81 15.63
C GLU A 130 9.95 -8.88 16.34
N LYS A 131 10.68 -9.97 16.09
CA LYS A 131 12.01 -10.21 16.70
C LYS A 131 13.13 -9.38 16.06
N THR A 132 12.86 -8.76 14.91
CA THR A 132 13.85 -8.02 14.12
C THR A 132 13.28 -6.68 13.66
N LYS A 133 14.16 -5.69 13.49
CA LYS A 133 13.76 -4.40 12.93
C LYS A 133 13.44 -4.55 11.44
N ARG A 134 12.35 -3.93 10.98
CA ARG A 134 11.90 -3.96 9.57
C ARG A 134 12.88 -3.33 8.58
N ARG A 135 13.76 -2.41 9.01
CA ARG A 135 14.75 -1.72 8.16
C ARG A 135 14.09 -1.07 6.92
N PHE A 136 14.29 -1.65 5.73
CA PHE A 136 13.73 -1.17 4.47
C PHE A 136 12.25 -1.56 4.30
N TYR A 137 11.83 -2.67 4.93
CA TYR A 137 10.47 -3.17 4.84
C TYR A 137 9.49 -2.20 5.49
N ALA A 138 8.36 -1.93 4.82
CA ALA A 138 7.40 -0.91 5.23
C ALA A 138 7.98 0.52 5.32
N GLY A 139 9.19 0.73 4.79
CA GLY A 139 9.84 2.03 4.67
C GLY A 139 9.25 2.89 3.55
N ALA A 140 9.86 4.04 3.29
CA ALA A 140 9.51 4.91 2.17
C ALA A 140 10.68 4.98 1.19
N ILE A 141 10.43 4.72 -0.08
CA ILE A 141 11.43 4.79 -1.16
C ILE A 141 10.92 5.77 -2.20
N GLY A 142 11.72 6.77 -2.55
CA GLY A 142 11.24 7.85 -3.41
C GLY A 142 12.23 8.98 -3.54
N TYR A 143 11.74 10.13 -3.98
CA TYR A 143 12.53 11.34 -4.14
C TYR A 143 11.79 12.57 -3.62
N LEU A 144 12.58 13.61 -3.36
CA LEU A 144 12.12 14.95 -3.03
C LEU A 144 12.87 15.94 -3.93
N GLN A 145 12.15 16.84 -4.57
CA GLN A 145 12.70 17.86 -5.46
C GLN A 145 12.81 19.20 -4.76
N THR A 146 13.75 20.03 -5.19
CA THR A 146 13.90 21.42 -4.71
C THR A 146 12.67 22.29 -5.02
N SER A 147 11.90 21.95 -6.06
CA SER A 147 10.61 22.58 -6.38
C SER A 147 9.52 22.32 -5.33
N GLY A 148 9.72 21.32 -4.48
CA GLY A 148 8.76 20.88 -3.49
C GLY A 148 7.90 19.69 -3.88
N ASP A 149 8.03 19.20 -5.11
CA ASP A 149 7.41 17.95 -5.52
C ASP A 149 8.11 16.75 -4.85
N LEU A 150 7.33 15.72 -4.51
CA LEU A 150 7.84 14.46 -3.96
C LEU A 150 7.00 13.29 -4.46
N ASP A 151 7.61 12.12 -4.52
CA ASP A 151 6.90 10.87 -4.81
C ASP A 151 7.59 9.74 -4.07
N PHE A 152 6.85 9.09 -3.17
CA PHE A 152 7.33 7.96 -2.38
C PHE A 152 6.39 6.79 -2.52
N CYS A 153 6.95 5.60 -2.71
CA CYS A 153 6.27 4.33 -2.58
C CYS A 153 6.66 3.63 -1.27
N ILE A 154 5.87 2.65 -0.88
CA ILE A 154 6.15 1.84 0.32
C ILE A 154 7.24 0.83 -0.02
N GLY A 155 8.17 0.58 0.91
CA GLY A 155 9.21 -0.44 0.82
C GLY A 155 8.67 -1.86 0.97
N ILE A 156 7.85 -2.30 0.02
CA ILE A 156 7.31 -3.67 -0.09
C ILE A 156 7.64 -4.26 -1.47
N ARG A 157 7.58 -5.58 -1.60
CA ARG A 157 8.03 -6.30 -2.83
C ARG A 157 9.45 -5.87 -3.23
N CYS A 158 10.31 -5.76 -2.22
CA CYS A 158 11.70 -5.36 -2.34
C CYS A 158 12.62 -6.40 -1.68
N ALA A 159 13.87 -6.41 -2.11
CA ALA A 159 14.95 -7.19 -1.52
C ALA A 159 16.06 -6.23 -1.10
N LEU A 160 16.73 -6.53 0.01
CA LEU A 160 17.92 -5.81 0.46
C LEU A 160 19.12 -6.74 0.31
N ASP A 161 20.06 -6.38 -0.56
CA ASP A 161 21.37 -7.03 -0.65
C ASP A 161 22.35 -6.33 0.31
N GLN A 162 22.92 -7.11 1.23
CA GLN A 162 24.05 -6.67 2.04
C GLN A 162 25.17 -7.68 1.90
N GLN A 163 26.14 -7.38 1.02
CA GLN A 163 27.34 -8.19 0.82
C GLN A 163 27.02 -9.64 0.39
N GLY A 164 26.04 -9.82 -0.50
CA GLY A 164 25.62 -11.12 -1.01
C GLY A 164 24.55 -11.82 -0.16
N LEU A 165 24.20 -11.28 1.01
CA LEU A 165 23.05 -11.72 1.78
C LEU A 165 21.79 -10.95 1.36
N TRP A 166 20.90 -11.65 0.66
CA TRP A 166 19.61 -11.11 0.24
C TRP A 166 18.55 -11.30 1.33
N THR A 167 18.02 -10.20 1.86
CA THR A 167 16.89 -10.21 2.80
C THR A 167 15.59 -9.88 2.09
N LEU A 168 14.60 -10.75 2.24
CA LEU A 168 13.23 -10.55 1.77
C LEU A 168 12.28 -10.49 2.97
N GLN A 169 11.29 -9.61 2.92
CA GLN A 169 10.28 -9.49 3.98
C GLN A 169 8.91 -9.22 3.37
N ALA A 170 7.89 -9.91 3.90
CA ALA A 170 6.50 -9.74 3.56
C ALA A 170 5.63 -9.89 4.81
N GLY A 171 4.39 -9.43 4.72
CA GLY A 171 3.39 -9.51 5.78
C GLY A 171 1.99 -9.44 5.18
N GLY A 172 0.98 -9.52 6.04
CA GLY A 172 -0.44 -9.42 5.71
C GLY A 172 -1.17 -8.55 6.73
N GLY A 173 -2.35 -8.06 6.34
CA GLY A 173 -3.27 -7.39 7.26
C GLY A 173 -4.01 -8.45 8.06
N ILE A 174 -4.00 -8.35 9.38
CA ILE A 174 -4.72 -9.28 10.25
C ILE A 174 -5.99 -8.60 10.74
N VAL A 175 -7.14 -9.18 10.40
CA VAL A 175 -8.46 -8.74 10.87
C VAL A 175 -9.09 -9.83 11.74
N TYR A 176 -10.25 -9.52 12.35
CA TYR A 176 -10.94 -10.44 13.26
C TYR A 176 -11.21 -11.82 12.64
N ASP A 177 -11.61 -11.84 11.37
CA ASP A 177 -11.94 -13.07 10.63
C ASP A 177 -10.75 -13.64 9.83
N SER A 178 -9.52 -13.20 10.09
CA SER A 178 -8.34 -13.75 9.41
C SER A 178 -8.09 -15.21 9.79
N ASN A 179 -7.77 -16.03 8.79
CA ASN A 179 -7.36 -17.42 8.98
C ASN A 179 -5.83 -17.53 8.99
N PRO A 180 -5.19 -17.99 10.09
CA PRO A 180 -3.73 -17.99 10.21
C PRO A 180 -2.98 -18.72 9.08
N ASP A 181 -3.50 -19.86 8.61
CA ASP A 181 -2.86 -20.64 7.54
C ASP A 181 -2.93 -19.90 6.21
N ARG A 182 -4.07 -19.27 5.91
CA ARG A 182 -4.24 -18.47 4.69
C ARG A 182 -3.35 -17.23 4.69
N GLU A 183 -3.24 -16.52 5.82
CA GLU A 183 -2.36 -15.36 5.94
C GLU A 183 -0.89 -15.76 5.76
N TRP A 184 -0.50 -16.92 6.30
CA TRP A 184 0.83 -17.47 6.07
C TRP A 184 1.08 -17.80 4.61
N GLU A 185 0.16 -18.48 3.93
CA GLU A 185 0.24 -18.73 2.48
C GLU A 185 0.39 -17.43 1.69
N GLU A 186 -0.42 -16.42 1.99
CA GLU A 186 -0.37 -15.12 1.32
C GLU A 186 1.00 -14.45 1.47
N THR A 187 1.64 -14.52 2.66
CA THR A 187 3.00 -13.99 2.83
C THR A 187 4.03 -14.71 1.96
N ASN A 188 3.87 -16.03 1.76
CA ASN A 188 4.74 -16.80 0.86
C ASN A 188 4.48 -16.45 -0.61
N GLU A 189 3.22 -16.32 -1.03
CA GLU A 189 2.83 -15.85 -2.37
C GLU A 189 3.43 -14.45 -2.64
N LYS A 190 3.41 -13.56 -1.64
CA LYS A 190 4.00 -12.22 -1.73
C LYS A 190 5.52 -12.24 -1.99
N LEU A 191 6.21 -13.23 -1.43
CA LEU A 191 7.66 -13.44 -1.61
C LEU A 191 8.02 -14.22 -2.87
N GLY A 192 7.09 -15.03 -3.40
CA GLY A 192 7.34 -15.97 -4.50
C GLY A 192 7.98 -15.32 -5.73
N ALA A 193 7.47 -14.16 -6.17
CA ALA A 193 8.03 -13.45 -7.33
C ALA A 193 9.51 -13.04 -7.14
N LEU A 194 9.89 -12.58 -5.94
CA LEU A 194 11.29 -12.21 -5.65
C LEU A 194 12.17 -13.45 -5.50
N ARG A 195 11.67 -14.49 -4.85
CA ARG A 195 12.37 -15.77 -4.73
C ARG A 195 12.68 -16.37 -6.09
N ALA A 196 11.69 -16.46 -6.98
CA ALA A 196 11.87 -16.97 -8.34
C ALA A 196 12.98 -16.24 -9.10
N VAL A 197 13.03 -14.91 -9.00
CA VAL A 197 14.08 -14.09 -9.65
C VAL A 197 15.45 -14.36 -9.04
N LEU A 198 15.56 -14.44 -7.72
CA LEU A 198 16.84 -14.66 -7.02
C LEU A 198 17.36 -16.09 -7.16
N GLU A 199 16.48 -17.08 -7.24
CA GLU A 199 16.79 -18.50 -7.44
C GLU A 199 17.05 -18.84 -8.91
N GLY A 200 16.82 -17.90 -9.84
CA GLY A 200 17.02 -18.10 -11.27
C GLY A 200 15.97 -19.01 -11.93
N ALA A 201 14.76 -19.09 -11.35
CA ALA A 201 13.68 -19.87 -11.93
C ALA A 201 13.28 -19.28 -13.30
N PRO A 202 13.02 -20.12 -14.33
CA PRO A 202 12.58 -19.64 -15.62
C PRO A 202 11.27 -18.86 -15.45
N LYS A 203 11.11 -17.76 -16.20
CA LYS A 203 9.84 -17.02 -16.26
C LYS A 203 8.72 -18.01 -16.52
N ALA A 204 7.73 -18.08 -15.63
CA ALA A 204 6.47 -18.76 -15.95
C ALA A 204 5.95 -18.16 -17.26
N ALA A 205 5.79 -19.00 -18.28
CA ALA A 205 5.21 -18.59 -19.54
C ALA A 205 3.76 -18.17 -19.28
N ASN A 206 3.39 -16.98 -19.76
CA ASN A 206 2.01 -16.49 -19.76
C ASN A 206 1.12 -17.37 -20.61
#